data_AF-A0A6A0H1D8-F1
#
_entry.id   AF-A0A6A0H1D8-F1
#
_cell.length_a   1.000
_cell.length_b   1.000
_cell.length_c   1.000
_cell.angle_alpha   90.00
_cell.angle_beta   90.00
_cell.angle_gamma   90.00
#
_symmetry.space_group_name_H-M   'P 1'
#
loop_
_entity.id
_entity.type
_entity.pdbx_description
1 polymer ?
#
loop_
_entity_poly.entity_id
_entity_poly.type
_entity_poly.pdbx_seq_one_letter_code
_entity_poly.pdbx_strand_id
1 'polypeptide(L)'
;MLQPAGGKDALYVDIGTYGVPRVQNFHPVDTTRRVEQFVRDKKGFQMLYADSYMTREEFRAMFDHSLYDKLREKYRDTTTAFPQVYDKICRKARI
;
A
#
# COMPACT_ATOMS: atom_id res chain seq x y z
N MET A 1 -1.49 -10.95 10.55
CA MET A 1 -0.91 -10.26 9.38
C MET A 1 -2.04 -9.59 8.62
N LEU A 2 -1.78 -8.46 7.94
CA LEU A 2 -2.73 -7.91 6.97
C LEU A 2 -2.96 -8.97 5.89
N GLN A 3 -4.22 -9.35 5.67
CA GLN A 3 -4.58 -10.35 4.67
C GLN A 3 -5.07 -9.64 3.41
N PRO A 4 -4.66 -10.08 2.22
CA PRO A 4 -5.27 -9.64 0.97
C PRO A 4 -6.77 -9.89 0.99
N ALA A 5 -7.55 -9.01 0.36
CA ALA A 5 -9.00 -9.17 0.30
C ALA A 5 -9.38 -10.45 -0.48
N GLY A 6 -10.23 -11.30 0.10
CA GLY A 6 -10.84 -12.44 -0.62
C GLY A 6 -10.92 -13.77 0.12
N GLY A 7 -10.20 -13.95 1.23
CA GLY A 7 -10.39 -15.08 2.16
C GLY A 7 -10.20 -16.49 1.57
N LYS A 8 -9.43 -16.62 0.49
CA LYS A 8 -9.19 -17.88 -0.24
C LYS A 8 -7.71 -18.09 -0.49
N ASP A 9 -7.31 -19.34 -0.68
CA ASP A 9 -5.98 -19.68 -1.18
C ASP A 9 -5.76 -19.02 -2.54
N ALA A 10 -4.66 -18.29 -2.66
CA ALA A 10 -4.35 -17.48 -3.83
C ALA A 10 -2.90 -17.68 -4.26
N LEU A 11 -2.70 -17.77 -5.57
CA LEU A 11 -1.38 -17.69 -6.18
C LEU A 11 -1.15 -16.26 -6.64
N TYR A 12 0.01 -15.71 -6.32
CA TYR A 12 0.42 -14.37 -6.73
C TYR A 12 1.64 -14.45 -7.66
N VAL A 13 1.71 -13.53 -8.62
CA VAL A 13 2.89 -13.28 -9.42
C VAL A 13 3.48 -11.95 -8.95
N ASP A 14 4.74 -11.96 -8.54
CA ASP A 14 5.46 -10.76 -8.12
C ASP A 14 6.22 -10.16 -9.31
N ILE A 15 6.06 -8.85 -9.51
CA ILE A 15 6.65 -8.11 -10.63
C ILE A 15 7.34 -6.87 -10.07
N GLY A 16 8.67 -6.88 -10.15
CA GLY A 16 9.51 -5.72 -9.79
C GLY A 16 9.82 -4.86 -11.01
N THR A 17 9.42 -3.58 -10.96
CA THR A 17 9.83 -2.57 -11.95
C THR A 17 10.92 -1.68 -11.35
N TYR A 18 12.07 -1.56 -12.03
CA TYR A 18 13.24 -0.84 -11.54
C TYR A 18 13.74 0.22 -12.52
N GLY A 19 14.30 1.30 -11.97
CA GLY A 19 14.89 2.41 -12.72
C GLY A 19 13.94 3.58 -12.94
N VAL A 20 14.52 4.74 -13.28
CA VAL A 20 13.79 5.97 -13.61
C VAL A 20 14.13 6.36 -15.04
N PRO A 21 13.22 6.13 -16.02
CA PRO A 21 13.42 6.56 -17.40
C PRO A 21 13.74 8.06 -17.48
N ARG A 22 14.72 8.42 -18.31
CA ARG A 22 15.16 9.82 -18.53
C ARG A 22 14.54 10.46 -19.78
N VAL A 23 13.46 9.90 -20.30
CA VAL A 23 12.74 10.40 -21.48
C VAL A 23 11.78 11.52 -21.10
N GLN A 24 11.56 12.50 -21.98
CA GLN A 24 10.77 13.71 -21.67
C GLN A 24 9.32 13.42 -21.26
N ASN A 25 8.72 12.36 -21.78
CA ASN A 25 7.32 12.00 -21.55
C ASN A 25 7.12 11.02 -20.39
N PHE A 26 8.15 10.78 -19.56
CA PHE A 26 8.01 9.95 -18.37
C PHE A 26 7.61 10.78 -17.15
N HIS A 27 6.39 10.57 -16.67
CA HIS A 27 5.85 11.19 -15.46
C HIS A 27 5.79 10.14 -14.34
N PRO A 28 6.73 10.15 -13.36
CA PRO A 28 6.87 9.06 -12.40
C PRO A 28 5.62 8.88 -11.53
N VAL A 29 5.05 9.97 -11.02
CA VAL A 29 3.87 9.92 -10.15
C VAL A 29 2.66 9.36 -10.89
N ASP A 30 2.32 9.93 -12.04
CA ASP A 30 1.13 9.50 -12.80
C ASP A 30 1.28 8.07 -13.33
N THR A 31 2.49 7.70 -13.74
CA THR A 31 2.78 6.35 -14.22
C THR A 31 2.64 5.33 -13.09
N THR A 32 3.23 5.59 -11.92
CA THR A 32 3.10 4.69 -10.77
C THR A 32 1.66 4.61 -10.28
N ARG A 33 0.92 5.72 -10.23
CA ARG A 33 -0.51 5.71 -9.86
C ARG A 33 -1.37 4.83 -10.78
N ARG A 34 -1.08 4.81 -12.09
CA ARG A 34 -1.74 3.90 -13.04
C ARG A 34 -1.45 2.43 -12.74
N VAL A 35 -0.21 2.10 -12.39
CA VAL A 35 0.18 0.74 -12.00
C VAL A 35 -0.49 0.33 -10.69
N GLU A 36 -0.45 1.19 -9.68
CA GLU A 36 -1.10 0.98 -8.39
C GLU A 36 -2.61 0.72 -8.55
N GLN A 37 -3.29 1.53 -9.37
CA GLN A 37 -4.71 1.34 -9.68
C GLN A 37 -4.95 0.00 -10.36
N PHE A 38 -4.18 -0.33 -11.40
CA PHE A 38 -4.31 -1.60 -12.11
C PHE A 38 -4.16 -2.81 -11.16
N VAL A 39 -3.17 -2.77 -10.27
CA VAL A 39 -2.93 -3.84 -9.30
C VAL A 39 -4.14 -3.99 -8.37
N ARG A 40 -4.67 -2.88 -7.83
CA ARG A 40 -5.88 -2.92 -6.97
C ARG A 40 -7.11 -3.44 -7.71
N ASP A 41 -7.32 -3.04 -8.97
CA ASP A 41 -8.44 -3.52 -9.80
C ASP A 41 -8.41 -5.03 -10.02
N LYS A 42 -7.20 -5.63 -10.00
CA LYS A 42 -7.00 -7.08 -10.08
C LYS A 42 -6.99 -7.78 -8.72
N LYS A 43 -7.38 -7.09 -7.64
CA LYS A 43 -7.32 -7.59 -6.26
C LYS A 43 -5.92 -8.00 -5.83
N GLY A 44 -4.90 -7.40 -6.47
CA GLY A 44 -3.52 -7.49 -6.04
C GLY A 44 -3.19 -6.39 -5.03
N PHE A 45 -1.93 -6.34 -4.63
CA PHE A 45 -1.42 -5.31 -3.72
C PHE A 45 0.01 -4.94 -4.09
N GLN A 46 0.40 -3.70 -3.78
CA GLN A 46 1.78 -3.26 -3.91
C GLN A 46 2.60 -3.71 -2.70
N MET A 47 3.81 -4.21 -2.95
CA MET A 47 4.75 -4.52 -1.88
C MET A 47 5.21 -3.24 -1.16
N LEU A 48 5.20 -3.28 0.16
CA LEU A 48 5.31 -2.09 1.02
C LEU A 48 6.73 -1.49 1.13
N TYR A 49 7.70 -2.06 0.43
CA TYR A 49 9.07 -1.52 0.35
C TYR A 49 9.24 -0.47 -0.76
N ALA A 50 8.33 -0.44 -1.74
CA ALA A 50 8.35 0.53 -2.82
C ALA A 50 7.68 1.85 -2.42
N ASP A 51 8.06 2.95 -3.09
CA ASP A 51 7.35 4.22 -2.96
C ASP A 51 5.87 4.04 -3.33
N SER A 52 4.98 4.55 -2.47
CA SER A 52 3.55 4.57 -2.71
C SER A 52 3.07 5.99 -2.95
N TYR A 53 2.34 6.18 -4.05
CA TYR A 53 1.63 7.42 -4.38
C TYR A 53 0.12 7.29 -4.15
N MET A 54 -0.33 6.19 -3.55
CA MET A 54 -1.71 5.96 -3.17
C MET A 54 -2.18 6.93 -2.08
N THR A 55 -3.48 7.19 -2.03
CA THR A 55 -4.13 7.75 -0.85
C THR A 55 -4.23 6.69 0.27
N ARG A 56 -4.59 7.10 1.48
CA ARG A 56 -4.79 6.16 2.60
C ARG A 56 -5.93 5.20 2.31
N GLU A 57 -6.99 5.69 1.66
CA GLU A 57 -8.17 4.92 1.30
C GLU A 57 -7.83 3.87 0.23
N GLU A 58 -7.07 4.27 -0.81
CA GLU A 58 -6.56 3.36 -1.83
C GLU A 58 -5.66 2.28 -1.22
N PHE A 59 -4.79 2.64 -0.27
CA PHE A 59 -3.97 1.68 0.48
C PHE A 59 -4.82 0.71 1.29
N ARG A 60 -5.82 1.23 2.03
CA ARG A 60 -6.67 0.41 2.90
C ARG A 60 -7.52 -0.58 2.10
N ALA A 61 -7.84 -0.27 0.85
CA ALA A 61 -8.56 -1.18 -0.03
C ALA A 61 -7.74 -2.44 -0.42
N MET A 62 -6.41 -2.45 -0.26
CA MET A 62 -5.58 -3.61 -0.59
C MET A 62 -5.72 -4.76 0.41
N PHE A 63 -6.09 -4.48 1.68
CA PHE A 63 -6.06 -5.48 2.76
C PHE A 63 -7.27 -5.36 3.69
N ASP A 64 -7.65 -6.47 4.32
CA ASP A 64 -8.52 -6.41 5.49
C ASP A 64 -7.74 -5.86 6.70
N HIS A 65 -8.15 -4.67 7.16
CA HIS A 65 -7.55 -3.96 8.28
C HIS A 65 -8.28 -4.21 9.61
N SER A 66 -9.38 -4.97 9.63
CA SER A 66 -10.25 -5.12 10.81
C SER A 66 -9.48 -5.62 12.04
N LEU A 67 -8.61 -6.62 11.85
CA LEU A 67 -7.75 -7.12 12.94
C LEU A 67 -6.69 -6.10 13.35
N TYR A 68 -6.10 -5.38 12.39
CA TYR A 68 -5.10 -4.36 12.66
C TYR A 68 -5.66 -3.22 13.52
N ASP A 69 -6.81 -2.68 13.13
CA ASP A 69 -7.46 -1.59 13.85
C ASP A 69 -7.88 -2.05 15.25
N LYS A 70 -8.50 -3.23 15.37
CA LYS A 70 -8.89 -3.82 16.65
C LYS A 70 -7.73 -3.92 17.63
N LEU A 71 -6.55 -4.35 17.17
CA LEU A 71 -5.38 -4.48 18.03
C LEU A 71 -4.81 -3.12 18.43
N ARG A 72 -4.84 -2.13 17.53
CA ARG A 72 -4.44 -0.76 17.87
C ARG A 72 -5.35 -0.13 18.91
N GLU A 73 -6.64 -0.39 18.85
CA GLU A 73 -7.56 0.11 19.88
C GLU A 73 -7.39 -0.64 21.21
N LYS A 74 -7.12 -1.95 21.16
CA LYS A 74 -6.99 -2.80 22.35
C LYS A 74 -5.78 -2.44 23.22
N TYR A 75 -4.64 -2.14 22.61
CA TYR A 75 -3.39 -1.92 23.34
C TYR A 75 -3.16 -0.44 23.61
N ARG A 76 -2.85 -0.14 24.87
CA ARG A 76 -2.64 1.22 25.37
C ARG A 76 -1.59 1.96 24.53
N ASP A 77 -1.88 3.23 24.26
CA ASP A 77 -1.00 4.19 23.59
C ASP A 77 -0.60 3.81 22.16
N THR A 78 -1.07 2.70 21.58
CA THR A 78 -0.59 2.32 20.23
C THR A 78 -1.15 3.21 19.11
N THR A 79 -2.29 3.86 19.33
CA THR A 79 -2.89 4.83 18.40
C THR A 79 -2.12 6.15 18.35
N THR A 80 -1.40 6.50 19.43
CA THR A 80 -0.67 7.77 19.57
C THR A 80 0.85 7.61 19.54
N ALA A 81 1.38 6.49 20.04
CA ALA A 81 2.81 6.21 20.13
C ALA A 81 3.41 5.69 18.82
N PHE A 82 2.61 5.07 17.94
CA PHE A 82 3.10 4.49 16.70
C PHE A 82 2.35 5.02 15.47
N PRO A 83 3.07 5.41 14.40
CA PRO A 83 2.45 5.71 13.12
C PRO A 83 1.71 4.48 12.55
N GLN A 84 0.76 4.72 11.65
CA GLN A 84 0.13 3.63 10.90
C GLN A 84 1.08 3.12 9.80
N VAL A 85 0.80 1.91 9.28
CA VAL A 85 1.59 1.32 8.19
C VAL A 85 1.67 2.26 6.98
N TYR A 86 0.55 2.87 6.61
CA TYR A 86 0.49 3.84 5.51
C TYR A 86 1.46 5.02 5.70
N ASP A 87 1.55 5.53 6.93
CA ASP A 87 2.39 6.69 7.26
C ASP A 87 3.89 6.38 7.05
N LYS A 88 4.27 5.10 7.17
CA LYS A 88 5.64 4.65 6.91
C LYS A 88 5.97 4.57 5.42
N ILE A 89 5.02 4.22 4.57
CA ILE A 89 5.29 3.89 3.15
C ILE A 89 5.00 5.05 2.20
N CYS A 90 4.10 5.96 2.57
CA CYS A 90 3.76 7.10 1.74
C CYS A 90 4.61 8.29 2.17
N ARG A 91 5.51 8.75 1.28
CA ARG A 91 6.41 9.87 1.58
C ARG A 91 5.66 11.14 2.01
N LYS A 92 4.48 11.40 1.45
CA LYS A 92 3.63 12.55 1.82
C LYS A 92 2.99 12.42 3.21
N ALA A 93 2.92 11.21 3.76
CA ALA A 93 2.30 10.92 5.05
C ALA A 93 3.31 10.71 6.19
N ARG A 94 4.61 10.69 5.87
CA ARG A 94 5.68 10.71 6.88
C ARG A 94 5.71 12.10 7.51
N ILE A 95 5.32 12.18 8.79
CA ILE A 95 5.43 13.37 9.64
C ILE A 95 6.77 13.33 10.36
#